data_AF-T1GGU0-F1
#
_entry.id   AF-T1GGU0-F1
#
_cell.length_a   1.000
_cell.length_b   1.000
_cell.length_c   1.000
_cell.angle_alpha   90.00
_cell.angle_beta   90.00
_cell.angle_gamma   90.00
#
_symmetry.space_group_name_H-M   'P 1'
#
loop_
_entity.id
_entity.type
_entity.pdbx_description
1 polymer ?
#
loop_
_entity_poly.entity_id
_entity_poly.type
_entity_poly.pdbx_seq_one_letter_code
_entity_poly.pdbx_strand_id
1 'polypeptide(L)'
;MEIKNTCYSSLTNFEVLEALKAISKKDTKKKYGLRNLATITYETLQYLEETPVKSQTKESITDFLREVSQYKLTKNEILMIVNDPPSKPYTFNFWWKTAKRDSPKIKLIRF
;
A
#
# COMPACT_ATOMS: atom_id res chain seq x y z
N MET A 1 2.73 25.98 0.18
CA MET A 1 2.16 24.93 -0.70
C MET A 1 0.73 24.71 -0.28
N GLU A 2 -0.22 24.81 -1.21
CA GLU A 2 -1.64 24.53 -0.95
C GLU A 2 -1.98 23.13 -1.47
N ILE A 3 -2.73 22.36 -0.68
CA ILE A 3 -3.12 21.00 -1.02
C ILE A 3 -4.40 21.06 -1.84
N LYS A 4 -4.31 20.72 -3.13
CA LYS A 4 -5.49 20.67 -4.03
C LYS A 4 -6.36 19.44 -3.81
N ASN A 5 -5.73 18.29 -3.55
CA ASN A 5 -6.42 17.04 -3.28
C ASN A 5 -5.63 16.28 -2.22
N THR A 6 -6.28 15.99 -1.09
CA THR A 6 -5.69 15.25 0.04
C THR A 6 -5.46 13.78 -0.32
N CYS A 7 -6.32 13.18 -1.14
CA CYS A 7 -6.24 11.78 -1.54
C CYS A 7 -6.39 11.67 -3.06
N TYR A 8 -5.29 11.84 -3.79
CA TYR A 8 -5.29 11.74 -5.24
C TYR A 8 -5.53 10.32 -5.73
N SER A 9 -4.77 9.36 -5.20
CA SER A 9 -4.91 7.94 -5.50
C SER A 9 -4.41 7.10 -4.34
N SER A 10 -5.02 5.93 -4.16
CA SER A 10 -4.47 4.88 -3.31
C SER A 10 -3.39 4.13 -4.08
N LEU A 11 -2.33 3.73 -3.39
CA LEU A 11 -1.20 2.98 -3.93
C LEU A 11 -1.07 1.66 -3.18
N THR A 12 -0.72 0.61 -3.90
CA THR A 12 -0.38 -0.69 -3.33
C THR A 12 1.04 -0.68 -2.75
N ASN A 13 1.29 -1.54 -1.77
CA ASN A 13 2.63 -1.72 -1.20
C ASN A 13 3.65 -2.13 -2.28
N PHE A 14 3.21 -2.86 -3.30
CA PHE A 14 4.04 -3.22 -4.46
C PHE A 14 4.47 -2.00 -5.29
N GLU A 15 3.52 -1.12 -5.64
CA GLU A 15 3.83 0.11 -6.38
C GLU A 15 4.74 1.04 -5.57
N VAL A 16 4.53 1.13 -4.25
CA VAL A 16 5.41 1.89 -3.36
C VAL A 16 6.82 1.30 -3.35
N LEU A 17 6.96 -0.02 -3.25
CA LEU A 17 8.25 -0.70 -3.32
C LEU A 17 8.99 -0.43 -4.63
N GLU A 18 8.28 -0.52 -5.77
CA GLU A 18 8.85 -0.25 -7.09
C GLU A 18 9.28 1.22 -7.22
N ALA A 19 8.44 2.16 -6.75
CA ALA A 19 8.75 3.58 -6.76
C ALA A 19 9.99 3.92 -5.90
N LEU A 20 10.07 3.38 -4.68
CA LEU A 20 11.22 3.60 -3.79
C LEU A 20 12.52 3.01 -4.38
N LYS A 21 12.45 1.83 -5.01
CA LYS A 21 13.58 1.24 -5.74
C LYS A 21 14.01 2.07 -6.95
N ALA A 22 13.07 2.71 -7.65
CA ALA A 22 13.38 3.59 -8.77
C ALA A 22 14.03 4.90 -8.30
N ILE A 23 13.57 5.46 -7.18
CA ILE A 23 14.12 6.67 -6.55
C ILE A 23 15.56 6.39 -6.06
N SER A 24 15.78 5.29 -5.35
CA SER A 24 17.11 4.94 -4.83
C SER A 24 18.16 4.71 -5.93
N LYS A 25 17.78 4.16 -7.08
CA LYS A 25 18.66 4.04 -8.26
C LYS A 25 19.02 5.39 -8.89
N LYS A 26 18.09 6.36 -8.89
CA LYS A 26 18.27 7.68 -9.50
C LYS A 26 19.01 8.67 -8.60
N ASP A 27 18.90 8.53 -7.27
CA ASP A 27 19.42 9.49 -6.29
C ASP A 27 20.89 9.31 -5.89
N THR A 28 21.61 8.38 -6.52
CA THR A 28 23.07 8.21 -6.35
C THR A 28 23.90 9.48 -6.67
N LYS A 29 23.29 10.55 -7.19
CA LYS A 29 23.96 11.81 -7.58
C LYS A 29 23.64 13.05 -6.74
N LYS A 30 22.74 13.03 -5.75
CA LYS A 30 22.33 14.26 -5.01
C LYS A 30 22.70 14.28 -3.52
N LYS A 31 23.97 14.64 -3.30
CA LYS A 31 24.56 15.54 -2.28
C LYS A 31 23.73 15.90 -1.02
N TYR A 32 24.23 15.40 0.12
CA TYR A 32 24.42 16.07 1.42
C TYR A 32 23.24 16.74 2.20
N GLY A 33 22.01 16.77 1.70
CA GLY A 33 20.90 17.48 2.38
C GLY A 33 19.70 16.63 2.83
N LEU A 34 19.65 15.34 2.48
CA LEU A 34 18.43 14.52 2.54
C LEU A 34 18.54 13.34 3.50
N ARG A 35 19.22 13.51 4.64
CA ARG A 35 19.42 12.43 5.63
C ARG A 35 18.10 11.83 6.12
N ASN A 36 17.11 12.67 6.41
CA ASN A 36 15.78 12.20 6.85
C ASN A 36 15.07 11.39 5.77
N LEU A 37 15.18 11.80 4.50
CA LEU A 37 14.60 11.05 3.38
C LEU A 37 15.31 9.69 3.22
N ALA A 38 16.62 9.64 3.36
CA ALA A 38 17.38 8.41 3.29
C ALA A 38 16.97 7.41 4.39
N THR A 39 16.82 7.88 5.64
CA THR A 39 16.34 7.05 6.76
C THR A 39 14.93 6.52 6.51
N ILE A 40 13.97 7.39 6.18
CA ILE A 40 12.58 6.98 5.92
C ILE A 40 12.53 5.98 4.76
N THR A 41 13.27 6.24 3.68
CA THR A 41 13.33 5.33 2.52
C THR A 41 13.90 3.97 2.91
N TYR A 42 14.96 3.94 3.71
CA TYR A 42 15.57 2.70 4.16
C TYR A 42 14.64 1.89 5.07
N GLU A 43 14.06 2.52 6.09
CA GLU A 43 13.11 1.86 7.02
C GLU A 43 11.88 1.35 6.27
N THR A 44 11.34 2.14 5.35
CA THR A 44 10.18 1.73 4.55
C THR A 44 10.51 0.58 3.61
N LEU A 45 11.67 0.61 2.95
CA LEU A 45 12.12 -0.50 2.10
C LEU A 45 12.32 -1.78 2.91
N GLN A 46 12.97 -1.69 4.08
CA GLN A 46 13.17 -2.83 4.96
C GLN A 46 11.84 -3.45 5.39
N TYR A 47 10.89 -2.62 5.84
CA TYR A 47 9.55 -3.09 6.19
C TYR A 47 8.86 -3.80 5.02
N LEU A 48 8.92 -3.22 3.82
CA LEU A 48 8.30 -3.80 2.62
C LEU A 48 8.97 -5.12 2.19
N GLU A 49 10.27 -5.29 2.44
CA GLU A 49 11.00 -6.53 2.16
C GLU A 49 10.68 -7.67 3.14
N GLU A 50 10.26 -7.33 4.37
CA GLU A 50 9.80 -8.29 5.38
C GLU A 50 8.34 -8.73 5.15
N THR A 51 7.56 -7.94 4.42
CA THR A 51 6.17 -8.28 4.05
C THR A 51 6.06 -9.22 2.83
N PRO A 52 4.91 -9.92 2.65
CA PRO A 52 4.68 -10.83 1.51
C PRO A 52 4.74 -10.18 0.12
N VAL A 53 4.83 -8.84 0.07
CA VAL A 53 5.00 -8.03 -1.14
C VAL A 53 6.30 -8.38 -1.89
N LYS A 54 7.33 -8.89 -1.19
CA LYS A 54 8.60 -9.31 -1.80
C LYS A 54 8.42 -10.39 -2.88
N SER A 55 7.47 -11.31 -2.70
CA SER A 55 7.18 -12.39 -3.65
C SER A 55 6.13 -12.04 -4.68
N GLN A 56 5.47 -10.88 -4.56
CA GLN A 56 4.45 -10.45 -5.51
C GLN A 56 5.08 -9.95 -6.80
N THR A 57 4.47 -10.33 -7.93
CA THR A 57 4.83 -9.78 -9.25
C THR A 57 3.64 -9.03 -9.83
N LYS A 58 3.91 -8.19 -10.83
CA LYS A 58 2.89 -7.41 -11.50
C LYS A 58 1.82 -8.32 -12.13
N GLU A 59 2.25 -9.44 -12.70
CA GLU A 59 1.38 -10.45 -13.32
C GLU A 59 0.43 -11.05 -12.28
N SER A 60 0.96 -11.47 -11.12
CA SER A 60 0.18 -12.03 -10.03
C SER A 60 -0.90 -11.06 -9.52
N ILE A 61 -0.57 -9.77 -9.40
CA ILE A 61 -1.54 -8.73 -9.00
C ILE A 61 -2.61 -8.55 -10.09
N THR A 62 -2.23 -8.52 -11.37
CA THR A 62 -3.20 -8.36 -12.46
C THR A 62 -4.15 -9.55 -12.60
N ASP A 63 -3.65 -10.77 -12.40
CA ASP A 63 -4.47 -11.98 -12.44
C ASP A 63 -5.41 -12.03 -11.24
N PHE A 64 -4.93 -11.67 -10.05
CA PHE A 64 -5.77 -11.52 -8.86
C PHE A 64 -6.89 -10.49 -9.07
N LEU A 65 -6.58 -9.32 -9.65
CA LEU A 65 -7.60 -8.30 -9.96
C LEU A 65 -8.64 -8.81 -10.95
N ARG A 66 -8.25 -9.65 -11.92
CA ARG A 66 -9.16 -10.27 -12.88
C ARG A 66 -10.11 -11.26 -12.19
N GLU A 67 -9.58 -12.12 -11.32
CA GLU A 67 -10.39 -13.08 -10.55
C GLU A 67 -11.34 -12.38 -9.58
N VAL A 68 -10.84 -11.35 -8.89
CA VAL A 68 -11.60 -10.61 -7.89
C VAL A 68 -12.69 -9.75 -8.50
N SER A 69 -12.58 -9.37 -9.78
CA SER A 69 -13.60 -8.61 -10.49
C SER A 69 -14.98 -9.30 -10.52
N GLN A 70 -15.00 -10.62 -10.34
CA GLN A 70 -16.24 -11.41 -10.24
C GLN A 70 -16.97 -11.20 -8.91
N TYR A 71 -16.27 -10.72 -7.89
CA TYR A 71 -16.81 -10.47 -6.56
C TYR A 71 -17.09 -8.97 -6.37
N LYS A 72 -18.18 -8.64 -5.67
CA LYS A 72 -18.54 -7.24 -5.35
C LYS A 72 -17.70 -6.69 -4.20
N LEU A 73 -16.39 -6.59 -4.40
CA LEU A 73 -15.46 -5.98 -3.44
C LEU A 73 -15.23 -4.50 -3.77
N THR A 74 -15.10 -3.69 -2.73
CA THR A 74 -14.71 -2.28 -2.86
C THR A 74 -13.21 -2.17 -3.18
N LYS A 75 -12.81 -1.07 -3.83
CA LYS A 75 -11.39 -0.81 -4.15
C LYS A 75 -10.48 -0.91 -2.92
N ASN A 76 -10.98 -0.46 -1.76
CA ASN A 76 -10.23 -0.53 -0.51
C ASN A 76 -10.06 -1.97 -0.02
N GLU A 77 -11.10 -2.80 -0.07
CA GLU A 77 -11.02 -4.22 0.30
C GLU A 77 -10.03 -4.96 -0.60
N ILE A 78 -10.06 -4.68 -1.91
CA ILE A 78 -9.12 -5.26 -2.87
C ILE A 78 -7.68 -4.83 -2.56
N LEU A 79 -7.45 -3.53 -2.37
CA LEU A 79 -6.15 -2.97 -1.99
C LEU A 79 -5.60 -3.61 -0.71
N MET A 80 -6.50 -3.79 0.26
CA MET A 80 -6.20 -4.42 1.54
C MET A 80 -5.72 -5.86 1.38
N ILE A 81 -6.43 -6.68 0.59
CA ILE A 81 -6.05 -8.08 0.32
C ILE A 81 -4.74 -8.17 -0.48
N VAL A 82 -4.53 -7.26 -1.45
CA VAL A 82 -3.27 -7.21 -2.21
C VAL A 82 -2.09 -6.87 -1.29
N ASN A 83 -2.26 -5.95 -0.35
CA ASN A 83 -1.19 -5.51 0.54
C ASN A 83 -0.82 -6.57 1.59
N ASP A 84 -1.79 -7.32 2.10
CA ASP A 84 -1.59 -8.38 3.09
C ASP A 84 -2.54 -9.56 2.79
N PRO A 85 -2.08 -10.55 2.02
CA PRO A 85 -2.89 -11.71 1.69
C PRO A 85 -3.15 -12.55 2.94
N PRO A 86 -4.41 -12.77 3.33
CA PRO A 86 -4.74 -13.47 4.55
C PRO A 86 -4.40 -14.96 4.39
N SER A 87 -3.39 -15.42 5.14
CA SER A 87 -2.96 -16.83 5.14
C SER A 87 -4.00 -17.77 5.77
N LYS A 88 -4.87 -17.27 6.66
CA LYS A 88 -5.81 -18.09 7.44
C LYS A 88 -7.24 -17.53 7.40
N PRO A 89 -8.28 -18.38 7.54
CA PRO A 89 -9.67 -17.92 7.49
C PRO A 89 -10.04 -16.93 8.61
N TYR A 90 -9.47 -17.08 9.81
CA TYR A 90 -9.75 -16.16 10.91
C TYR A 90 -9.09 -14.79 10.72
N THR A 91 -7.91 -14.74 10.09
CA THR A 91 -7.26 -13.45 9.77
C THR A 91 -8.07 -12.71 8.72
N PHE A 92 -8.64 -13.42 7.73
CA PHE A 92 -9.58 -12.84 6.77
C PHE A 92 -10.79 -12.20 7.46
N ASN A 93 -11.43 -12.89 8.41
CA ASN A 93 -12.59 -12.34 9.13
C ASN A 93 -12.25 -11.09 9.96
N PHE A 94 -11.08 -11.08 10.59
CA PHE A 94 -10.60 -9.91 11.33
C PHE A 94 -10.27 -8.75 10.38
N TRP A 95 -9.61 -9.03 9.27
CA TRP A 95 -9.31 -8.08 8.19
C TRP A 95 -10.58 -7.46 7.62
N TRP A 96 -11.54 -8.29 7.24
CA TRP A 96 -12.82 -7.88 6.67
C TRP A 96 -13.63 -6.99 7.60
N LYS A 97 -13.65 -7.31 8.90
CA LYS A 97 -14.29 -6.47 9.93
C LYS A 97 -13.58 -5.13 10.14
N THR A 98 -12.30 -5.02 9.78
CA THR A 98 -11.53 -3.79 9.90
C THR A 98 -11.71 -2.95 8.64
N ALA A 99 -11.62 -3.56 7.45
CA ALA A 99 -11.91 -2.92 6.16
C ALA A 99 -13.30 -2.27 6.10
N LYS A 100 -14.33 -2.93 6.66
CA LYS A 100 -15.70 -2.37 6.72
C LYS A 100 -15.89 -1.28 7.76
N ARG A 101 -14.99 -1.17 8.74
CA ARG A 101 -15.04 -0.13 9.79
C ARG A 101 -14.56 1.22 9.24
N ASP A 102 -13.59 1.19 8.34
CA ASP A 102 -12.98 2.38 7.73
C ASP A 102 -13.67 2.81 6.42
N SER A 103 -14.80 2.18 6.07
CA SER A 103 -15.70 2.73 5.06
C SER A 103 -16.23 4.08 5.56
N PRO A 104 -16.02 5.19 4.81
CA PRO A 104 -16.24 6.52 5.34
C PRO A 104 -17.74 6.79 5.44
N LYS A 105 -18.34 6.45 6.58
CA LYS A 105 -19.21 7.43 7.22
C LYS A 105 -18.25 8.43 7.82
N ILE A 106 -18.07 9.57 7.14
CA ILE A 106 -17.39 10.74 7.69
C ILE A 106 -18.08 11.07 9.00
N LYS A 107 -17.58 10.51 10.11
CA LYS A 107 -17.82 11.04 11.44
C LYS A 107 -16.69 12.03 11.63
N LEU A 108 -17.02 13.28 11.34
CA LEU A 108 -16.45 14.44 11.99
C LEU A 108 -16.28 14.11 13.47
N ILE A 109 -15.05 13.86 13.90
CA ILE A 109 -14.71 13.90 15.31
C ILE A 109 -14.20 15.33 15.55
N ARG A 110 -15.14 16.19 15.97
CA ARG A 110 -14.90 17.10 17.11
C ARG A 110 -14.46 16.18 18.27
N PHE A 111 -13.43 16.46 19.07
CA PHE A 111 -12.93 17.71 19.62
C PHE A 111 -11.40 17.70 19.65
#